data_AF-A0A3N5QJI3-F1
#
_entry.id   AF-A0A3N5QJI3-F1
#
_cell.length_a   1.000
_cell.length_b   1.000
_cell.length_c   1.000
_cell.angle_alpha   90.00
_cell.angle_beta   90.00
_cell.angle_gamma   90.00
#
_symmetry.space_group_name_H-M   'P 1'
#
loop_
_entity.id
_entity.type
_entity.pdbx_description
1 polymer ?
#
loop_
_entity_poly.entity_id
_entity_poly.type
_entity_poly.pdbx_seq_one_letter_code
_entity_poly.pdbx_strand_id
1 'polypeptide(L)'
;MKKIFLILICLFLNKTGIAQDNPGNQSKLNVKDAVYYQDFVNMASDKPGLSRVDVYIQVPYKNVQFVKSSQGFTAKYSITASVFDSSKKKLIVEKTWNETINVIDFNMASSKENYSLSKRSFDLAPGVYSVRTLLQDKDSKQEAIGENIFTVKTYDQNISLSDILLISKSENSQGKNEIIPNISRNFPSAKTRIKYYFEVYVKDSIDTKSKFEYTVLNSEKNIIHKEVEERYLKTGSNKVLFTLQEFPFDL
;
A
#
# COMPACT_ATOMS: atom_id res chain seq x y z
N MET A 1 -63.04 41.19 -26.41
CA MET A 1 -62.09 42.00 -25.60
C MET A 1 -61.91 41.34 -24.24
N LYS A 2 -60.67 41.01 -23.85
CA LYS A 2 -60.14 40.84 -22.46
C LYS A 2 -60.91 39.88 -21.52
N LYS A 3 -60.35 38.88 -20.85
CA LYS A 3 -58.97 38.51 -20.48
C LYS A 3 -59.04 37.05 -20.00
N ILE A 4 -57.94 36.34 -20.24
CA ILE A 4 -57.59 35.05 -19.63
C ILE A 4 -57.44 35.24 -18.12
N PHE A 5 -57.99 34.30 -17.32
CA PHE A 5 -57.53 34.10 -15.95
C PHE A 5 -57.20 32.63 -15.75
N LEU A 6 -55.92 32.41 -15.48
CA LEU A 6 -55.24 31.15 -15.21
C LEU A 6 -55.46 30.80 -13.74
N ILE A 7 -56.08 29.67 -13.43
CA ILE A 7 -56.05 29.10 -12.07
C ILE A 7 -55.31 27.76 -12.15
N LEU A 8 -54.12 27.80 -11.58
CA LEU A 8 -53.21 26.68 -11.34
C LEU A 8 -53.82 25.81 -10.23
N ILE A 9 -54.21 24.57 -10.54
CA ILE A 9 -54.57 23.58 -9.51
C ILE A 9 -53.40 22.62 -9.35
N CYS A 10 -52.76 22.71 -8.19
CA CYS A 10 -51.68 21.83 -7.73
C CYS A 10 -52.18 20.39 -7.55
N LEU A 11 -51.73 19.48 -8.41
CA LEU A 11 -51.86 18.05 -8.18
C LEU A 11 -50.75 17.57 -7.25
N PHE A 12 -51.10 17.37 -5.98
CA PHE A 12 -50.32 16.59 -5.02
C PHE A 12 -50.41 15.10 -5.39
N LEU A 13 -49.39 14.57 -6.07
CA LEU A 13 -49.18 13.12 -6.17
C LEU A 13 -48.48 12.65 -4.89
N ASN A 14 -49.27 12.05 -4.00
CA ASN A 14 -48.74 11.39 -2.81
C ASN A 14 -47.96 10.13 -3.19
N LYS A 15 -46.80 10.00 -2.54
CA LYS A 15 -45.91 8.84 -2.57
C LYS A 15 -46.56 7.64 -1.90
N THR A 16 -46.52 6.49 -2.57
CA THR A 16 -46.30 5.20 -1.91
C THR A 16 -45.44 4.33 -2.83
N GLY A 17 -44.13 4.58 -2.81
CA GLY A 17 -43.16 3.58 -3.26
C GLY A 17 -42.97 2.56 -2.14
N ILE A 18 -43.41 1.33 -2.34
CA ILE A 18 -42.97 0.20 -1.53
C ILE A 18 -41.52 -0.07 -1.93
N ALA A 19 -40.60 0.31 -1.05
CA ALA A 19 -39.25 -0.22 -1.08
C ALA A 19 -39.29 -1.59 -0.40
N GLN A 20 -39.27 -2.67 -1.20
CA GLN A 20 -38.84 -3.97 -0.71
C GLN A 20 -37.32 -3.93 -0.61
N ASP A 21 -36.80 -3.67 0.59
CA ASP A 21 -35.40 -3.97 0.91
C ASP A 21 -35.27 -5.49 1.00
N ASN A 22 -34.45 -6.07 0.13
CA ASN A 22 -34.16 -7.49 0.11
C ASN A 22 -33.03 -7.73 1.12
N PRO A 23 -33.24 -8.39 2.28
CA PRO A 23 -32.19 -8.64 3.26
C PRO A 23 -31.41 -9.87 2.81
N GLY A 24 -30.62 -9.71 1.75
CA GLY A 24 -29.85 -10.81 1.15
C GLY A 24 -28.54 -10.38 0.49
N ASN A 25 -28.25 -9.08 0.42
CA ASN A 25 -26.99 -8.61 -0.14
C ASN A 25 -26.04 -8.22 1.00
N GLN A 26 -25.54 -9.23 1.72
CA GLN A 26 -24.20 -9.08 2.30
C GLN A 26 -23.29 -8.83 1.12
N SER A 27 -22.78 -7.61 1.03
CA SER A 27 -21.79 -7.21 0.04
C SER A 27 -20.54 -8.05 0.22
N LYS A 28 -20.52 -9.25 -0.38
CA LYS A 28 -19.26 -9.85 -0.80
C LYS A 28 -18.70 -8.88 -1.81
N LEU A 29 -17.81 -8.00 -1.34
CA LEU A 29 -16.94 -7.23 -2.20
C LEU A 29 -16.26 -8.24 -3.12
N ASN A 30 -16.79 -8.39 -4.35
CA ASN A 30 -16.07 -9.03 -5.44
C ASN A 30 -14.93 -8.06 -5.78
N VAL A 31 -13.87 -8.09 -4.97
CA VAL A 31 -12.61 -7.43 -5.27
C VAL A 31 -12.10 -8.15 -6.51
N LYS A 32 -12.28 -7.55 -7.69
CA LYS A 32 -11.52 -7.97 -8.88
C LYS A 32 -10.05 -7.99 -8.45
N ASP A 33 -9.35 -9.09 -8.69
CA ASP A 33 -7.92 -9.22 -8.39
C ASP A 33 -7.19 -7.98 -8.94
N ALA A 34 -6.45 -7.26 -8.08
CA ALA A 34 -5.72 -6.09 -8.50
C ALA A 34 -4.67 -6.47 -9.56
N VAL A 35 -4.49 -5.63 -10.59
CA VAL A 35 -3.46 -5.86 -11.63
C VAL A 35 -2.06 -5.85 -11.03
N TYR A 36 -1.84 -4.99 -10.04
CA TYR A 36 -0.67 -4.98 -9.16
C TYR A 36 -1.04 -4.33 -7.83
N TYR A 37 -0.20 -4.54 -6.82
CA TYR A 37 -0.33 -3.93 -5.50
C TYR A 37 0.80 -2.92 -5.28
N GLN A 38 0.53 -1.90 -4.47
CA GLN A 38 1.47 -0.83 -4.17
C GLN A 38 1.43 -0.46 -2.69
N ASP A 39 2.58 -0.08 -2.15
CA ASP A 39 2.68 0.52 -0.82
C ASP A 39 3.72 1.64 -0.82
N PHE A 40 3.48 2.65 -0.01
CA PHE A 40 4.33 3.84 0.11
C PHE A 40 4.71 4.01 1.57
N VAL A 41 6.01 4.03 1.86
CA VAL A 41 6.51 4.14 3.24
C VAL A 41 7.43 5.33 3.34
N ASN A 42 7.09 6.28 4.21
CA ASN A 42 7.97 7.37 4.55
C ASN A 42 8.98 6.95 5.63
N MET A 43 10.26 7.20 5.37
CA MET A 43 11.38 6.96 6.26
C MET A 43 12.29 8.21 6.31
N ALA A 44 13.17 8.30 7.30
CA ALA A 44 14.16 9.37 7.33
C ALA A 44 15.12 9.25 6.13
N SER A 45 15.48 10.39 5.54
CA SER A 45 16.53 10.47 4.51
C SER A 45 17.88 10.78 5.15
N ASP A 46 18.95 10.38 4.48
CA ASP A 46 20.32 10.84 4.77
C ASP A 46 20.59 12.25 4.20
N LYS A 47 19.69 12.77 3.34
CA LYS A 47 19.80 14.11 2.77
C LYS A 47 19.15 15.16 3.66
N PRO A 48 19.86 16.25 4.01
CA PRO A 48 19.32 17.32 4.84
C PRO A 48 18.02 17.91 4.28
N GLY A 49 17.01 18.06 5.13
CA GLY A 49 15.72 18.67 4.77
C GLY A 49 14.81 17.80 3.91
N LEU A 50 15.22 16.58 3.57
CA LEU A 50 14.42 15.64 2.79
C LEU A 50 14.02 14.43 3.65
N SER A 51 13.04 13.70 3.17
CA SER A 51 12.61 12.43 3.71
C SER A 51 12.50 11.41 2.59
N ARG A 52 12.82 10.16 2.90
CA ARG A 52 12.84 9.07 1.94
C ARG A 52 11.43 8.50 1.83
N VAL A 53 10.92 8.38 0.60
CA VAL A 53 9.68 7.66 0.29
C VAL A 53 10.04 6.41 -0.48
N ASP A 54 9.82 5.26 0.12
CA ASP A 54 9.99 3.96 -0.54
C ASP A 54 8.66 3.58 -1.22
N VAL A 55 8.71 3.37 -2.53
CA VAL A 55 7.60 2.87 -3.35
C VAL A 55 7.83 1.40 -3.60
N TYR A 56 6.96 0.57 -3.06
CA TYR A 56 6.95 -0.88 -3.26
C TYR A 56 5.88 -1.24 -4.27
N ILE A 57 6.22 -2.11 -5.23
CA ILE A 57 5.29 -2.60 -6.25
C ILE A 57 5.38 -4.12 -6.31
N GLN A 58 4.23 -4.77 -6.15
CA GLN A 58 4.08 -6.22 -6.24
C GLN A 58 3.21 -6.56 -7.45
N VAL A 59 3.77 -7.30 -8.40
CA VAL A 59 3.11 -7.70 -9.65
C VAL A 59 2.88 -9.21 -9.65
N PRO A 60 1.64 -9.69 -9.53
CA PRO A 60 1.33 -11.11 -9.69
C PRO A 60 1.72 -11.61 -11.08
N TYR A 61 2.33 -12.80 -11.18
CA TYR A 61 2.79 -13.34 -12.47
C TYR A 61 1.64 -13.55 -13.46
N LYS A 62 0.49 -14.01 -12.96
CA LYS A 62 -0.73 -14.18 -13.75
C LYS A 62 -1.23 -12.91 -14.45
N ASN A 63 -0.74 -11.73 -14.04
CA ASN A 63 -1.18 -10.43 -14.56
C ASN A 63 -0.22 -9.85 -15.61
N VAL A 64 0.86 -10.56 -15.97
CA VAL A 64 1.78 -10.16 -17.04
C VAL A 64 1.86 -11.27 -18.10
N GLN A 65 2.11 -10.87 -19.34
CA GLN A 65 2.19 -11.78 -20.46
C GLN A 65 3.54 -12.50 -20.45
N PHE A 66 3.49 -13.83 -20.36
CA PHE A 66 4.66 -14.67 -20.57
C PHE A 66 4.71 -15.11 -22.04
N VAL A 67 5.91 -15.04 -22.62
CA VAL A 67 6.24 -15.55 -23.94
C VAL A 67 7.22 -16.71 -23.82
N LYS A 68 7.04 -17.74 -24.66
CA LYS A 68 7.92 -18.92 -24.66
C LYS A 68 9.32 -18.52 -25.13
N SER A 69 10.34 -19.00 -24.44
CA SER A 69 11.75 -18.86 -24.78
C SER A 69 12.42 -20.24 -24.91
N SER A 70 13.69 -20.28 -25.32
CA SER A 70 14.44 -21.54 -25.45
C SER A 70 14.64 -22.28 -24.12
N GLN A 71 14.51 -21.59 -22.98
CA GLN A 71 14.77 -22.11 -21.63
C GLN A 71 13.52 -22.15 -20.75
N GLY A 72 12.33 -21.84 -21.31
CA GLY A 72 11.08 -21.81 -20.56
C GLY A 72 10.17 -20.68 -21.03
N PHE A 73 9.80 -19.78 -20.11
CA PHE A 73 8.93 -18.66 -20.35
C PHE A 73 9.51 -17.39 -19.73
N THR A 74 9.36 -16.28 -20.44
CA THR A 74 9.85 -14.96 -20.01
C THR A 74 8.71 -13.95 -20.06
N ALA A 75 8.59 -13.11 -19.03
CA ALA A 75 7.73 -11.94 -19.03
C ALA A 75 8.57 -10.68 -18.81
N LYS A 76 8.21 -9.59 -19.48
CA LYS A 76 8.87 -8.29 -19.33
C LYS A 76 7.84 -7.20 -19.14
N TYR A 77 8.08 -6.33 -18.17
CA TYR A 77 7.24 -5.18 -17.93
C TYR A 77 8.10 -4.01 -17.43
N SER A 78 7.56 -2.80 -17.51
CA SER A 78 8.15 -1.62 -16.87
C SER A 78 7.20 -1.03 -15.86
N ILE A 79 7.77 -0.49 -14.79
CA ILE A 79 7.06 0.33 -13.84
C ILE A 79 7.60 1.75 -13.91
N THR A 80 6.71 2.73 -13.95
CA THR A 80 7.03 4.15 -13.80
C THR A 80 6.33 4.68 -12.56
N ALA A 81 7.08 5.26 -11.64
CA ALA A 81 6.57 5.98 -10.48
C ALA A 81 6.87 7.47 -10.62
N SER A 82 5.82 8.28 -10.71
CA SER A 82 5.85 9.71 -10.95
C SER A 82 5.28 10.44 -9.75
N VAL A 83 6.04 11.39 -9.19
CA VAL A 83 5.63 12.21 -8.06
C VAL A 83 5.28 13.59 -8.58
N PHE A 84 4.02 13.98 -8.42
CA PHE A 84 3.52 15.31 -8.75
C PHE A 84 3.29 16.14 -7.49
N ASP A 85 3.27 17.46 -7.65
CA ASP A 85 2.76 18.35 -6.62
C ASP A 85 1.31 18.00 -6.22
N SER A 86 0.84 18.55 -5.11
CA SER A 86 -0.52 18.30 -4.60
C SER A 86 -1.61 18.65 -5.62
N SER A 87 -1.35 19.58 -6.55
CA SER A 87 -2.28 19.99 -7.59
C SER A 87 -2.29 19.12 -8.85
N LYS A 88 -1.38 18.12 -8.93
CA LYS A 88 -1.12 17.27 -10.11
C LYS A 88 -0.69 18.02 -11.37
N LYS A 89 -0.27 19.29 -11.26
CA LYS A 89 0.10 20.12 -12.41
C LYS A 89 1.59 20.08 -12.71
N LYS A 90 2.42 19.81 -11.70
CA LYS A 90 3.87 19.82 -11.83
C LYS A 90 4.44 18.46 -11.46
N LEU A 91 5.15 17.84 -12.42
CA LEU A 91 5.99 16.68 -12.14
C LEU A 91 7.21 17.14 -11.33
N ILE A 92 7.41 16.55 -10.16
CA ILE A 92 8.53 16.83 -9.27
C ILE A 92 9.69 15.91 -9.59
N VAL A 93 9.43 14.60 -9.68
CA VAL A 93 10.43 13.58 -9.98
C VAL A 93 9.74 12.33 -10.52
N GLU A 94 10.45 11.58 -11.36
CA GLU A 94 9.99 10.31 -11.91
C GLU A 94 11.12 9.29 -11.88
N LYS A 95 10.76 8.02 -11.68
CA LYS A 95 11.66 6.88 -11.87
C LYS A 95 10.95 5.78 -12.65
N THR A 96 11.62 5.26 -13.66
CA THR A 96 11.18 4.10 -14.43
C THR A 96 12.18 2.96 -14.26
N TRP A 97 11.68 1.74 -14.13
CA TRP A 97 12.51 0.55 -14.12
C TRP A 97 11.84 -0.60 -14.88
N ASN A 98 12.67 -1.49 -15.42
CA ASN A 98 12.24 -2.67 -16.15
C ASN A 98 12.46 -3.91 -15.30
N GLU A 99 11.53 -4.84 -15.37
CA GLU A 99 11.60 -6.13 -14.71
C GLU A 99 11.54 -7.24 -15.76
N THR A 100 12.27 -8.33 -15.51
CA THR A 100 12.26 -9.52 -16.35
C THR A 100 12.10 -10.74 -15.46
N ILE A 101 11.01 -11.49 -15.68
CA ILE A 101 10.73 -12.72 -14.95
C ILE A 101 11.03 -13.88 -15.89
N ASN A 102 11.82 -14.84 -15.44
CA ASN A 102 12.07 -16.09 -16.15
C ASN A 102 11.57 -17.26 -15.30
N VAL A 103 10.79 -18.15 -15.91
CA VAL A 103 10.32 -19.39 -15.29
C VAL A 103 10.51 -20.56 -16.24
N ILE A 104 10.76 -21.75 -15.70
CA ILE A 104 10.97 -22.97 -16.51
C ILE A 104 9.61 -23.60 -16.89
N ASP A 105 8.66 -23.61 -15.94
CA ASP A 105 7.33 -24.19 -16.11
C ASP A 105 6.26 -23.09 -16.20
N PHE A 106 5.34 -23.24 -17.16
CA PHE A 106 4.18 -22.38 -17.32
C PHE A 106 3.27 -22.37 -16.08
N ASN A 107 3.20 -23.47 -15.32
CA ASN A 107 2.44 -23.50 -14.06
C ASN A 107 2.95 -22.46 -13.03
N MET A 108 4.24 -22.12 -13.08
CA MET A 108 4.78 -21.05 -12.25
C MET A 108 4.30 -19.67 -12.71
N ALA A 109 4.13 -19.46 -14.03
CA ALA A 109 3.62 -18.22 -14.60
C ALA A 109 2.13 -18.00 -14.28
N SER A 110 1.34 -19.07 -14.20
CA SER A 110 -0.11 -19.01 -13.94
C SER A 110 -0.50 -19.12 -12.46
N SER A 111 0.46 -19.40 -11.58
CA SER A 111 0.23 -19.49 -10.13
C SER A 111 -0.29 -18.17 -9.54
N LYS A 112 -1.28 -18.27 -8.65
CA LYS A 112 -1.81 -17.13 -7.89
C LYS A 112 -0.87 -16.63 -6.79
N GLU A 113 0.07 -17.48 -6.37
CA GLU A 113 0.99 -17.20 -5.27
C GLU A 113 2.29 -16.52 -5.73
N ASN A 114 2.62 -16.63 -7.02
CA ASN A 114 3.86 -16.09 -7.54
C ASN A 114 3.71 -14.63 -7.96
N TYR A 115 4.68 -13.82 -7.55
CA TYR A 115 4.72 -12.40 -7.84
C TYR A 115 6.17 -11.91 -7.95
N SER A 116 6.36 -10.80 -8.63
CA SER A 116 7.59 -10.02 -8.64
C SER A 116 7.41 -8.84 -7.71
N LEU A 117 8.41 -8.59 -6.87
CA LEU A 117 8.42 -7.48 -5.92
C LEU A 117 9.60 -6.57 -6.23
N SER A 118 9.33 -5.27 -6.36
CA SER A 118 10.37 -4.26 -6.61
C SER A 118 10.17 -3.04 -5.72
N LYS A 119 11.26 -2.29 -5.51
CA LYS A 119 11.28 -1.07 -4.69
C LYS A 119 12.07 0.03 -5.36
N ARG A 120 11.58 1.28 -5.33
CA ARG A 120 12.36 2.49 -5.62
C ARG A 120 12.12 3.56 -4.57
N SER A 121 13.15 4.32 -4.24
CA SER A 121 13.09 5.35 -3.21
C SER A 121 13.20 6.75 -3.83
N PHE A 122 12.50 7.72 -3.27
CA PHE A 122 12.61 9.15 -3.61
C PHE A 122 13.00 9.93 -2.37
N ASP A 123 13.87 10.94 -2.52
CA ASP A 123 14.10 11.93 -1.44
C ASP A 123 13.25 13.15 -1.76
N LEU A 124 12.25 13.41 -0.92
CA LEU A 124 11.26 14.46 -1.12
C LEU A 124 11.28 15.40 0.09
N ALA A 125 11.02 16.68 -0.15
CA ALA A 125 10.78 17.61 0.95
C ALA A 125 9.46 17.23 1.65
N PRO A 126 9.28 17.55 2.96
CA PRO A 126 8.00 17.37 3.63
C PRO A 126 6.88 18.12 2.90
N GLY A 127 5.73 17.48 2.74
CA GLY A 127 4.60 18.03 1.97
C GLY A 127 3.61 16.98 1.49
N VAL A 128 2.56 17.43 0.81
CA VAL A 128 1.54 16.56 0.22
C VAL A 128 1.78 16.43 -1.28
N TYR A 129 1.77 15.20 -1.78
CA TYR A 129 2.07 14.86 -3.16
C TYR A 129 1.00 13.95 -3.75
N SER A 130 0.89 13.97 -5.08
CA SER A 130 0.17 12.95 -5.84
C SER A 130 1.17 12.01 -6.47
N VAL A 131 1.16 10.74 -6.05
CA VAL A 131 2.04 9.70 -6.60
C VAL A 131 1.25 8.86 -7.59
N ARG A 132 1.71 8.83 -8.84
CA ARG A 132 1.18 7.96 -9.89
C ARG A 132 2.14 6.82 -10.15
N THR A 133 1.61 5.61 -10.28
CA THR A 133 2.33 4.41 -10.69
C THR A 133 1.72 3.91 -12.00
N LEU A 134 2.55 3.51 -12.94
CA LEU A 134 2.15 2.94 -14.23
C LEU A 134 2.92 1.64 -14.44
N LEU A 135 2.19 0.53 -14.51
CA LEU A 135 2.71 -0.74 -15.00
C LEU A 135 2.39 -0.85 -16.49
N GLN A 136 3.39 -1.18 -17.29
CA GLN A 136 3.23 -1.45 -18.72
C GLN A 136 3.87 -2.80 -19.06
N ASP A 137 3.04 -3.75 -19.49
CA ASP A 137 3.48 -5.04 -20.00
C ASP A 137 4.12 -4.87 -21.39
N LYS A 138 5.34 -5.40 -21.59
CA LYS A 138 6.10 -5.13 -22.81
C LYS A 138 5.66 -5.98 -23.99
N ASP A 139 4.99 -7.10 -23.76
CA ASP A 139 4.57 -8.03 -24.82
C ASP A 139 3.13 -7.72 -25.27
N SER A 140 2.18 -7.65 -24.35
CA SER A 140 0.77 -7.35 -24.60
C SER A 140 0.46 -5.85 -24.78
N LYS A 141 1.38 -4.98 -24.36
CA LYS A 141 1.21 -3.50 -24.30
C LYS A 141 0.09 -3.03 -23.38
N GLN A 142 -0.46 -3.91 -22.54
CA GLN A 142 -1.47 -3.52 -21.56
C GLN A 142 -0.86 -2.64 -20.47
N GLU A 143 -1.65 -1.69 -20.01
CA GLU A 143 -1.25 -0.71 -18.99
C GLU A 143 -2.20 -0.74 -17.80
N ALA A 144 -1.65 -0.53 -16.61
CA ALA A 144 -2.41 -0.36 -15.39
C ALA A 144 -1.85 0.81 -14.57
N ILE A 145 -2.75 1.69 -14.11
CA ILE A 145 -2.39 2.94 -13.44
C ILE A 145 -2.94 2.94 -12.01
N GLY A 146 -2.12 3.44 -11.08
CA GLY A 146 -2.48 3.69 -9.69
C GLY A 146 -2.20 5.14 -9.37
N GLU A 147 -3.09 5.79 -8.63
CA GLU A 147 -2.89 7.16 -8.14
C GLU A 147 -3.21 7.24 -6.66
N ASN A 148 -2.31 7.85 -5.89
CA ASN A 148 -2.45 8.01 -4.44
C ASN A 148 -2.04 9.42 -4.03
N ILE A 149 -2.74 9.96 -3.04
CA ILE A 149 -2.25 11.12 -2.31
C ILE A 149 -1.37 10.61 -1.17
N PHE A 150 -0.17 11.18 -1.05
CA PHE A 150 0.80 10.79 -0.03
C PHE A 150 1.36 12.01 0.68
N THR A 151 1.39 11.95 2.01
CA THR A 151 1.95 13.01 2.85
C THR A 151 3.34 12.60 3.32
N VAL A 152 4.35 13.35 2.89
CA VAL A 152 5.72 13.22 3.35
C VAL A 152 5.89 14.03 4.63
N LYS A 153 6.17 13.35 5.74
CA LYS A 153 6.45 13.94 7.05
C LYS A 153 7.94 14.24 7.22
N THR A 154 8.23 15.09 8.20
CA THR A 154 9.58 15.38 8.67
C THR A 154 9.96 14.45 9.83
N TYR A 155 11.27 14.36 10.13
CA TYR A 155 11.84 13.57 11.23
C TYR A 155 12.67 14.49 12.14
N ASP A 156 12.14 15.67 12.43
CA ASP A 156 12.82 16.72 13.18
C ASP A 156 12.60 16.64 14.70
N GLN A 157 11.66 15.83 15.16
CA GLN A 157 11.38 15.63 16.58
C GLN A 157 12.46 14.78 17.25
N ASN A 158 12.61 14.91 18.58
CA ASN A 158 13.58 14.15 19.37
C ASN A 158 13.39 12.65 19.24
N ILE A 159 12.13 12.20 19.14
CA ILE A 159 11.74 10.84 18.79
C ILE A 159 10.76 10.94 17.62
N SER A 160 11.06 10.27 16.51
CA SER A 160 10.20 10.22 15.33
C SER A 160 10.01 8.77 14.86
N LEU A 161 8.87 8.46 14.25
CA LEU A 161 8.56 7.12 13.72
C LEU A 161 8.47 7.16 12.20
N SER A 162 9.06 6.17 11.51
CA SER A 162 8.74 5.92 10.10
C SER A 162 7.27 5.51 9.93
N ASP A 163 6.82 5.36 8.69
CA ASP A 163 5.58 4.64 8.45
C ASP A 163 5.76 3.15 8.73
N ILE A 164 4.63 2.46 8.93
CA ILE A 164 4.59 1.03 9.22
C ILE A 164 4.54 0.25 7.91
N LEU A 165 5.45 -0.70 7.75
CA LEU A 165 5.50 -1.66 6.65
C LEU A 165 5.02 -3.03 7.13
N LEU A 166 4.00 -3.59 6.50
CA LEU A 166 3.58 -4.97 6.74
C LEU A 166 4.61 -5.94 6.15
N ILE A 167 4.89 -7.04 6.85
CA ILE A 167 5.90 -8.05 6.46
C ILE A 167 5.22 -9.40 6.25
N SER A 168 5.55 -10.10 5.15
CA SER A 168 5.09 -11.46 4.87
C SER A 168 6.07 -12.50 5.47
N LYS A 169 7.37 -12.32 5.26
CA LYS A 169 8.45 -13.14 5.82
C LYS A 169 9.69 -12.28 6.09
N SER A 170 10.53 -12.74 7.01
CA SER A 170 11.91 -12.27 7.17
C SER A 170 12.81 -13.48 6.96
N GLU A 171 13.63 -13.48 5.91
CA GLU A 171 14.57 -14.58 5.65
C GLU A 171 15.98 -14.21 6.13
N ASN A 172 16.66 -15.19 6.72
CA ASN A 172 18.09 -15.15 6.98
C ASN A 172 18.82 -15.70 5.75
N SER A 173 18.83 -14.95 4.65
CA SER A 173 19.64 -15.32 3.49
C SER A 173 21.05 -14.74 3.70
N GLN A 174 22.04 -15.63 3.89
CA GLN A 174 23.46 -15.30 3.88
C GLN A 174 23.87 -14.08 4.74
N GLY A 175 23.36 -13.99 5.98
CA GLY A 175 23.73 -12.94 6.93
C GLY A 175 23.13 -11.56 6.66
N LYS A 176 22.24 -11.42 5.66
CA LYS A 176 21.37 -10.25 5.50
C LYS A 176 19.96 -10.64 5.91
N ASN A 177 19.45 -10.01 6.96
CA ASN A 177 18.03 -10.04 7.29
C ASN A 177 17.27 -9.31 6.18
N GLU A 178 16.77 -10.04 5.19
CA GLU A 178 15.95 -9.47 4.12
C GLU A 178 14.48 -9.45 4.57
N ILE A 179 13.93 -8.24 4.66
CA ILE A 179 12.54 -8.01 5.02
C ILE A 179 11.73 -8.10 3.73
N ILE A 180 10.86 -9.11 3.64
CA ILE A 180 9.94 -9.27 2.52
C ILE A 180 8.60 -8.63 2.90
N PRO A 181 8.23 -7.48 2.31
CA PRO A 181 6.99 -6.82 2.65
C PRO A 181 5.75 -7.59 2.17
N ASN A 182 4.62 -7.37 2.85
CA ASN A 182 3.29 -7.84 2.43
C ASN A 182 2.53 -6.69 1.77
N ILE A 183 2.83 -6.40 0.50
CA ILE A 183 2.28 -5.26 -0.23
C ILE A 183 0.81 -5.48 -0.60
N SER A 184 0.40 -6.72 -0.87
CA SER A 184 -1.00 -7.04 -1.10
C SER A 184 -1.87 -6.93 0.14
N ARG A 185 -1.25 -6.86 1.34
CA ARG A 185 -1.93 -6.83 2.64
C ARG A 185 -2.89 -8.01 2.84
N ASN A 186 -2.62 -9.12 2.15
CA ASN A 186 -3.42 -10.32 2.23
C ASN A 186 -2.92 -11.21 3.38
N PHE A 187 -3.83 -11.69 4.22
CA PHE A 187 -3.56 -12.60 5.32
C PHE A 187 -4.45 -13.84 5.15
N PRO A 188 -3.93 -14.93 4.56
CA PRO A 188 -4.76 -16.06 4.15
C PRO A 188 -5.27 -16.91 5.32
N SER A 189 -4.75 -16.72 6.53
CA SER A 189 -5.14 -17.47 7.72
C SER A 189 -4.77 -16.72 8.99
N ALA A 190 -5.57 -16.88 10.06
CA ALA A 190 -5.28 -16.34 11.38
C ALA A 190 -4.02 -16.96 12.00
N LYS A 191 -3.58 -18.11 11.49
CA LYS A 191 -2.27 -18.70 11.84
C LYS A 191 -1.10 -17.83 11.37
N THR A 192 -1.31 -17.03 10.33
CA THR A 192 -0.33 -16.07 9.81
C THR A 192 -0.37 -14.82 10.70
N ARG A 193 0.32 -14.87 11.84
CA ARG A 193 0.48 -13.71 12.74
C ARG A 193 0.90 -12.47 11.94
N ILE A 194 0.31 -11.32 12.27
CA ILE A 194 0.62 -10.07 11.57
C ILE A 194 1.97 -9.54 12.05
N LYS A 195 2.82 -9.19 11.09
CA LYS A 195 4.18 -8.67 11.33
C LYS A 195 4.33 -7.28 10.75
N TYR A 196 4.98 -6.41 11.50
CA TYR A 196 5.25 -5.03 11.14
C TYR A 196 6.74 -4.72 11.22
N TYR A 197 7.21 -3.87 10.32
CA TYR A 197 8.49 -3.20 10.37
C TYR A 197 8.28 -1.70 10.42
N PHE A 198 9.03 -1.01 11.27
CA PHE A 198 9.19 0.43 11.22
C PHE A 198 10.51 0.82 11.89
N GLU A 199 10.92 2.06 11.69
CA GLU A 199 12.10 2.65 12.30
C GLU A 199 11.70 3.72 13.31
N VAL A 200 12.43 3.76 14.42
CA VAL A 200 12.35 4.80 15.45
C VAL A 200 13.65 5.60 15.41
N TYR A 201 13.52 6.90 15.16
CA TYR A 201 14.65 7.82 15.07
C TYR A 201 14.76 8.60 16.36
N VAL A 202 15.92 8.52 17.02
CA VAL A 202 16.21 9.23 18.27
C VAL A 202 17.38 10.18 18.02
N LYS A 203 17.16 11.49 18.17
CA LYS A 203 18.19 12.51 17.86
C LYS A 203 19.24 12.67 18.94
N ASP A 204 18.82 12.65 20.21
CA ASP A 204 19.69 12.93 21.34
C ASP A 204 20.24 11.65 21.98
N SER A 205 21.31 11.80 22.75
CA SER A 205 21.96 10.77 23.58
C SER A 205 21.15 10.36 24.83
N ILE A 206 19.83 10.22 24.67
CA ILE A 206 18.97 9.66 25.69
C ILE A 206 18.74 8.20 25.29
N ASP A 207 19.60 7.31 25.79
CA ASP A 207 19.26 5.90 25.88
C ASP A 207 18.03 5.80 26.77
N THR A 208 16.88 5.63 26.13
CA THR A 208 15.60 5.72 26.84
C THR A 208 14.86 4.40 26.70
N LYS A 209 14.44 3.88 27.85
CA LYS A 209 13.46 2.81 27.91
C LYS A 209 12.12 3.43 27.52
N SER A 210 11.61 3.06 26.35
CA SER A 210 10.35 3.57 25.80
C SER A 210 9.27 2.51 25.85
N LYS A 211 8.05 2.93 26.18
CA LYS A 211 6.86 2.11 26.09
C LYS A 211 6.31 2.19 24.67
N PHE A 212 6.16 1.05 24.02
CA PHE A 212 5.53 0.90 22.72
C PHE A 212 4.12 0.41 22.92
N GLU A 213 3.15 1.10 22.31
CA GLU A 213 1.75 0.70 22.30
C GLU A 213 1.33 0.45 20.85
N TYR A 214 0.99 -0.80 20.56
CA TYR A 214 0.52 -1.24 19.24
C TYR A 214 -0.99 -1.37 19.30
N THR A 215 -1.69 -0.65 18.41
CA THR A 215 -3.15 -0.68 18.34
C THR A 215 -3.60 -1.06 16.94
N VAL A 216 -4.64 -1.90 16.88
CA VAL A 216 -5.36 -2.20 15.64
C VAL A 216 -6.74 -1.59 15.77
N LEU A 217 -7.11 -0.83 14.75
CA LEU A 217 -8.40 -0.15 14.67
C LEU A 217 -9.26 -0.84 13.61
N ASN A 218 -10.57 -0.95 13.86
CA ASN A 218 -11.53 -1.33 12.82
C ASN A 218 -11.81 -0.14 11.87
N SER A 219 -12.68 -0.34 10.88
CA SER A 219 -13.09 0.70 9.92
C SER A 219 -13.78 1.91 10.57
N GLU A 220 -14.41 1.71 11.72
CA GLU A 220 -15.07 2.76 12.52
C GLU A 220 -14.11 3.50 13.45
N LYS A 221 -12.81 3.13 13.42
CA LYS A 221 -11.74 3.64 14.29
C LYS A 221 -11.83 3.19 15.76
N ASN A 222 -12.60 2.14 16.03
CA ASN A 222 -12.62 1.50 17.35
C ASN A 222 -11.40 0.60 17.52
N ILE A 223 -10.78 0.63 18.71
CA ILE A 223 -9.66 -0.27 19.05
C ILE A 223 -10.21 -1.68 19.21
N ILE A 224 -9.72 -2.61 18.38
CA ILE A 224 -10.09 -4.04 18.44
C ILE A 224 -8.97 -4.91 18.97
N HIS A 225 -7.74 -4.39 19.00
CA HIS A 225 -6.59 -5.09 19.56
C HIS A 225 -5.57 -4.10 20.10
N LYS A 226 -4.90 -4.47 21.20
CA LYS A 226 -3.88 -3.64 21.83
C LYS A 226 -2.80 -4.49 22.47
N GLU A 227 -1.55 -4.20 22.15
CA GLU A 227 -0.38 -4.80 22.78
C GLU A 227 0.59 -3.72 23.24
N VAL A 228 1.33 -4.03 24.31
CA VAL A 228 2.30 -3.12 24.90
C VAL A 228 3.58 -3.88 25.16
N GLU A 229 4.71 -3.27 24.81
CA GLU A 229 6.03 -3.75 25.22
C GLU A 229 6.93 -2.57 25.59
N GLU A 230 8.03 -2.84 26.28
CA GLU A 230 9.06 -1.85 26.54
C GLU A 230 10.30 -2.19 25.71
N ARG A 231 10.91 -1.19 25.08
CA ARG A 231 12.17 -1.35 24.35
C ARG A 231 13.17 -0.28 24.77
N TYR A 232 14.43 -0.66 24.81
CA TYR A 232 15.52 0.29 24.88
C TYR A 232 15.80 0.82 23.48
N LEU A 233 15.84 2.14 23.36
CA LEU A 233 16.22 2.83 22.13
C LEU A 233 17.60 3.43 22.29
N LYS A 234 18.40 3.32 21.24
CA LYS A 234 19.70 3.99 21.11
C LYS A 234 19.53 5.25 20.28
N THR A 235 20.43 6.20 20.43
CA THR A 235 20.55 7.33 19.49
C THR A 235 20.72 6.84 18.05
N GLY A 236 20.11 7.54 17.10
CA GLY A 236 20.09 7.18 15.69
C GLY A 236 18.83 6.40 15.30
N SER A 237 18.96 5.52 14.28
CA SER A 237 17.86 4.71 13.77
C SER A 237 17.78 3.36 14.48
N ASN A 238 16.62 3.05 15.04
CA ASN A 238 16.30 1.79 15.69
C ASN A 238 15.29 1.04 14.83
N LYS A 239 15.65 -0.15 14.35
CA LYS A 239 14.76 -1.00 13.57
C LYS A 239 13.86 -1.80 14.50
N VAL A 240 12.55 -1.67 14.34
CA VAL A 240 11.56 -2.41 15.10
C VAL A 240 10.88 -3.41 14.19
N LEU A 241 11.07 -4.70 14.49
CA LEU A 241 10.24 -5.77 13.98
C LEU A 241 9.31 -6.21 15.11
N PHE A 242 8.03 -6.21 14.85
CA PHE A 242 7.00 -6.61 15.80
C PHE A 242 6.07 -7.64 15.17
N THR A 243 5.68 -8.64 15.95
CA THR A 243 4.69 -9.65 15.54
C THR A 243 3.58 -9.61 16.57
N LEU A 244 2.33 -9.41 16.12
CA LEU A 244 1.19 -9.48 17.02
C LEU A 244 1.14 -10.86 17.70
N GLN A 245 0.88 -10.85 18.99
CA GLN A 245 0.68 -12.06 19.78
C GLN A 245 -0.58 -12.82 19.34
N GLU A 246 -1.59 -12.11 18.87
CA GLU A 246 -2.85 -12.69 18.42
C GLU A 246 -3.27 -12.07 17.08
N PHE A 247 -4.00 -12.84 16.28
CA PHE A 247 -4.56 -12.33 15.04
C PHE A 247 -5.84 -11.56 15.38
N PRO A 248 -5.92 -10.25 15.09
CA PRO A 248 -6.92 -9.37 15.68
C PRO A 248 -8.25 -9.34 14.90
N PHE A 249 -8.39 -10.17 13.86
CA PHE A 249 -9.55 -10.15 12.97
C PHE A 249 -10.20 -11.53 12.89
N ASP A 250 -11.53 -11.55 12.76
CA ASP A 250 -12.25 -12.72 12.29
C ASP A 250 -12.08 -12.83 10.76
N LEU A 251 -11.63 -13.98 10.26
CA LEU A 251 -11.45 -14.25 8.83
C LEU A 251 -12.67 -14.93 8.19
#